data_AF-A0A9D4TDT4-F1
#
_entry.id   AF-A0A9D4TDT4-F1
#
_cell.length_a   1.000
_cell.length_b   1.000
_cell.length_c   1.000
_cell.angle_alpha   90.00
_cell.angle_beta   90.00
_cell.angle_gamma   90.00
#
_symmetry.space_group_name_H-M   'P 1'
#
loop_
_entity.id
_entity.type
_entity.pdbx_description
1 polymer ?
#
loop_
_entity_poly.entity_id
_entity_poly.type
_entity_poly.pdbx_seq_one_letter_code
_entity_poly.pdbx_strand_id
1 'polypeptide(L)'
;MKHIKRFLFSAPSAERPLEPVDPFPLMSLPDQLIEYVLSFVSHTDLLKSCRNTCKLFRNIIDSNSFWKIKCLRDGKIIPVFQLQELPPRYYQRIYTGNPYGRNLLRNGHGDSPKGAQT
;
A
#
# COMPACT_ATOMS: atom_id res chain seq x y z
N MET A 1 -26.08 -42.98 59.49
CA MET A 1 -25.84 -41.55 59.24
C MET A 1 -25.58 -41.38 57.75
N LYS A 2 -26.49 -40.74 57.01
CA LYS A 2 -26.51 -40.73 55.54
C LYS A 2 -25.78 -39.49 55.01
N HIS A 3 -24.86 -39.71 54.08
CA HIS A 3 -23.97 -38.72 53.47
C HIS A 3 -24.73 -37.54 52.84
N ILE A 4 -24.37 -36.32 53.24
CA ILE A 4 -24.81 -35.06 52.63
C ILE A 4 -24.11 -34.92 51.27
N LYS A 5 -24.89 -34.99 50.19
CA LYS A 5 -24.42 -34.67 48.84
C LYS A 5 -24.27 -33.16 48.73
N ARG A 6 -23.03 -32.69 48.66
CA ARG A 6 -22.68 -31.30 48.38
C ARG A 6 -23.02 -31.03 46.91
N PHE A 7 -24.16 -30.39 46.67
CA PHE A 7 -24.50 -29.85 45.36
C PHE A 7 -23.41 -28.83 44.99
N LEU A 8 -22.56 -29.19 44.03
CA LEU A 8 -21.70 -28.24 43.34
C LEU A 8 -22.62 -27.36 42.50
N PHE A 9 -22.96 -26.18 43.03
CA PHE A 9 -23.47 -25.10 42.19
C PHE A 9 -22.38 -24.77 41.17
N SER A 10 -22.60 -25.20 39.93
CA SER A 10 -21.81 -24.76 38.79
C SER A 10 -22.01 -23.25 38.67
N ALA A 11 -20.96 -22.49 38.98
CA ALA A 11 -20.93 -21.06 38.73
C ALA A 11 -21.16 -20.83 37.22
N PRO A 12 -22.01 -19.88 36.81
CA PRO A 12 -22.07 -19.51 35.41
C PRO A 12 -20.68 -19.02 35.02
N SER A 13 -20.13 -19.60 33.96
CA SER A 13 -18.85 -19.20 33.37
C SER A 13 -18.79 -17.69 33.30
N ALA A 14 -17.80 -17.11 33.98
CA ALA A 14 -17.43 -15.72 33.85
C ALA A 14 -17.40 -15.38 32.36
N GLU A 15 -18.18 -14.35 31.99
CA GLU A 15 -18.26 -13.80 30.65
C GLU A 15 -16.84 -13.65 30.11
N ARG A 16 -16.56 -14.37 29.01
CA ARG A 16 -15.33 -14.15 28.25
C ARG A 16 -15.29 -12.66 27.88
N PRO A 17 -14.19 -11.94 28.13
CA PRO A 17 -14.04 -10.59 27.63
C PRO A 17 -14.38 -10.59 26.14
N LEU A 18 -15.32 -9.72 25.75
CA LEU A 18 -15.60 -9.45 24.35
C LEU A 18 -14.30 -8.92 23.76
N GLU A 19 -13.53 -9.81 23.12
CA GLU A 19 -12.36 -9.42 22.34
C GLU A 19 -12.78 -8.23 21.46
N PRO A 20 -11.99 -7.14 21.39
CA PRO A 20 -12.32 -6.02 20.53
C PRO A 20 -12.38 -6.55 19.10
N VAL A 21 -13.60 -6.79 18.62
CA VAL A 21 -13.85 -7.20 17.24
C VAL A 21 -13.48 -5.99 16.42
N ASP A 22 -12.30 -6.03 15.81
CA ASP A 22 -11.88 -5.01 14.86
C ASP A 22 -12.97 -4.96 13.78
N PRO A 23 -13.71 -3.85 13.64
CA PRO A 23 -14.84 -3.78 12.71
C PRO A 23 -14.40 -4.01 11.27
N PHE A 24 -13.11 -3.82 10.99
CA PHE A 24 -12.53 -4.02 9.69
C PHE A 24 -11.11 -4.60 9.81
N PRO A 25 -10.97 -5.93 9.97
CA PRO A 25 -9.68 -6.57 10.10
C PRO A 25 -8.94 -6.54 8.76
N LEU A 26 -8.33 -5.41 8.43
CA LEU A 26 -7.62 -5.19 7.16
C LEU A 26 -6.54 -6.26 6.92
N MET A 27 -5.93 -6.75 8.00
CA MET A 27 -4.88 -7.78 7.97
C MET A 27 -5.40 -9.20 7.72
N SER A 28 -6.71 -9.44 7.80
CA SER A 28 -7.31 -10.73 7.43
C SER A 28 -7.80 -10.77 5.98
N LEU A 29 -7.72 -9.66 5.26
CA LEU A 29 -8.06 -9.63 3.85
C LEU A 29 -6.96 -10.31 3.02
N PRO A 30 -7.30 -10.93 1.88
CA PRO A 30 -6.33 -11.37 0.90
C PRO A 30 -5.39 -10.24 0.47
N ASP A 31 -4.10 -10.56 0.28
CA ASP A 31 -3.06 -9.60 -0.11
C ASP A 31 -3.49 -8.71 -1.29
N GLN A 32 -4.14 -9.31 -2.30
CA GLN A 32 -4.61 -8.59 -3.49
C GLN A 32 -5.65 -7.49 -3.18
N LEU A 33 -6.49 -7.67 -2.16
CA LEU A 33 -7.42 -6.63 -1.71
C LEU A 33 -6.70 -5.55 -0.92
N ILE A 34 -5.70 -5.92 -0.11
CA ILE A 34 -4.85 -4.95 0.59
C ILE A 34 -4.06 -4.11 -0.41
N GLU A 35 -3.48 -4.73 -1.45
CA GLU A 35 -2.84 -4.04 -2.58
C GLU A 35 -3.80 -3.05 -3.24
N TYR A 36 -5.04 -3.48 -3.50
CA TYR A 36 -6.05 -2.62 -4.10
C TYR A 36 -6.39 -1.42 -3.21
N VAL A 37 -6.60 -1.61 -1.90
CA VAL A 37 -6.85 -0.52 -0.95
C VAL A 37 -5.65 0.43 -0.89
N LEU A 38 -4.44 -0.10 -0.73
CA LEU A 38 -3.20 0.68 -0.69
C LEU A 38 -2.97 1.45 -1.99
N SER A 39 -3.47 0.97 -3.12
CA SER A 39 -3.33 1.69 -4.38
C SER A 39 -3.94 3.09 -4.29
N PHE A 40 -5.05 3.30 -3.55
CA PHE A 40 -5.72 4.60 -3.38
C PHE A 40 -4.94 5.62 -2.54
N VAL A 41 -3.96 5.16 -1.78
CA VAL A 41 -3.14 6.03 -0.95
C VAL A 41 -2.16 6.83 -1.82
N SER A 42 -1.82 8.04 -1.38
CA SER A 42 -0.82 8.87 -2.04
C SER A 42 0.56 8.18 -2.02
N HIS A 43 1.37 8.38 -3.06
CA HIS A 43 2.71 7.79 -3.11
C HIS A 43 3.62 8.28 -1.98
N THR A 44 3.43 9.51 -1.51
CA THR A 44 4.17 10.08 -0.38
C THR A 44 3.87 9.35 0.91
N ASP A 45 2.58 9.08 1.19
CA ASP A 45 2.17 8.39 2.42
C ASP A 45 2.50 6.90 2.36
N LEU A 46 2.42 6.29 1.18
CA LEU A 46 2.87 4.91 0.97
C LEU A 46 4.32 4.73 1.38
N LEU A 47 5.21 5.62 0.92
CA LEU A 47 6.65 5.49 1.14
C LEU A 47 7.10 5.93 2.53
N LYS A 48 6.46 6.96 3.12
CA LYS A 48 6.84 7.52 4.43
C LYS A 48 6.16 6.81 5.60
N SER A 49 4.91 6.40 5.43
CA SER A 49 4.06 5.91 6.51
C SER A 49 3.69 4.44 6.32
N CYS A 50 2.95 4.09 5.26
CA CYS A 50 2.42 2.73 5.08
C CYS A 50 3.51 1.66 4.99
N ARG A 51 4.64 1.96 4.35
CA ARG A 51 5.78 1.02 4.27
C ARG A 51 6.35 0.65 5.65
N ASN A 52 6.17 1.53 6.65
CA ASN A 52 6.73 1.36 7.99
C ASN A 52 5.73 0.80 9.01
N THR A 53 4.47 0.53 8.62
CA THR A 53 3.44 0.03 9.55
C THR A 53 3.61 -1.46 9.85
N CYS A 54 3.77 -2.29 8.82
CA CYS A 54 3.92 -3.74 8.99
C CYS A 54 4.71 -4.38 7.84
N LYS A 55 5.15 -5.64 8.04
CA LYS A 55 5.90 -6.40 7.05
C LYS A 55 5.12 -6.63 5.75
N LEU A 56 3.80 -6.88 5.86
CA LEU A 56 2.92 -7.12 4.72
C LEU A 56 2.87 -5.89 3.81
N PHE A 57 2.63 -4.70 4.39
CA PHE A 57 2.60 -3.44 3.64
C PHE A 57 3.95 -3.15 3.00
N ARG A 58 5.05 -3.40 3.73
CA ARG A 58 6.39 -3.25 3.16
C ARG A 58 6.61 -4.13 1.95
N ASN A 59 6.22 -5.41 2.01
CA ASN A 59 6.37 -6.36 0.91
C ASN A 59 5.56 -5.94 -0.32
N ILE A 60 4.31 -5.52 -0.11
CA ILE A 60 3.45 -4.98 -1.18
C ILE A 60 4.09 -3.73 -1.80
N ILE A 61 4.49 -2.76 -0.98
CA ILE A 61 5.00 -1.46 -1.43
C ILE A 61 6.38 -1.59 -2.08
N ASP A 62 7.21 -2.54 -1.67
CA ASP A 62 8.50 -2.81 -2.33
C ASP A 62 8.33 -3.64 -3.63
N SER A 63 7.15 -4.22 -3.88
CA SER A 63 6.86 -5.02 -5.09
C SER A 63 6.67 -4.16 -6.35
N ASN A 64 7.21 -4.65 -7.47
CA ASN A 64 7.01 -4.04 -8.77
C ASN A 64 5.57 -4.20 -9.30
N SER A 65 4.85 -5.27 -8.94
CA SER A 65 3.46 -5.49 -9.38
C SER A 65 2.54 -4.37 -8.91
N PHE A 66 2.65 -4.01 -7.63
CA PHE A 66 1.86 -2.95 -6.99
C PHE A 66 2.03 -1.61 -7.71
N TRP A 67 3.27 -1.18 -7.95
CA TRP A 67 3.53 0.09 -8.64
C TRP A 67 3.13 0.07 -10.10
N LYS A 68 3.19 -1.09 -10.78
CA LYS A 68 2.68 -1.22 -12.15
C LYS A 68 1.17 -0.96 -12.19
N ILE A 69 0.41 -1.57 -11.28
CA ILE A 69 -1.04 -1.35 -11.15
C ILE A 69 -1.33 0.13 -10.85
N LYS A 70 -0.61 0.71 -9.89
CA LYS A 70 -0.78 2.12 -9.52
C LYS A 70 -0.45 3.09 -10.66
N CYS A 71 0.60 2.81 -11.45
CA CYS A 71 0.92 3.55 -12.66
C CYS A 71 -0.23 3.52 -13.66
N LEU A 72 -0.78 2.34 -13.97
CA LEU A 72 -1.89 2.19 -14.92
C LEU A 72 -3.13 2.94 -14.44
N ARG A 73 -3.47 2.80 -13.15
CA ARG A 73 -4.65 3.41 -12.56
C ARG A 73 -4.57 4.94 -12.50
N ASP A 74 -3.40 5.48 -12.17
CA ASP A 74 -3.19 6.92 -12.07
C ASP A 74 -2.74 7.55 -13.41
N GLY A 75 -2.87 6.81 -14.53
CA GLY A 75 -2.62 7.30 -15.88
C GLY A 75 -1.15 7.61 -16.21
N LYS A 76 -0.20 6.98 -15.51
CA LYS A 76 1.24 7.16 -15.76
C LYS A 76 1.65 6.42 -17.04
N ILE A 77 2.49 7.08 -17.83
CA ILE A 77 3.04 6.50 -19.06
C ILE A 77 4.12 5.48 -18.68
N ILE A 78 3.88 4.22 -19.03
CA ILE A 78 4.84 3.12 -18.92
C ILE A 78 5.38 2.84 -20.32
N PRO A 79 6.70 2.89 -20.54
CA PRO A 79 7.26 2.61 -21.85
C PRO A 79 7.18 1.12 -22.17
N VAL A 80 6.98 0.79 -23.45
CA VAL A 80 6.93 -0.59 -23.93
C VAL A 80 8.36 -1.06 -24.20
N PHE A 81 9.05 -1.49 -23.15
CA PHE A 81 10.38 -2.11 -23.26
C PHE A 81 10.34 -3.55 -22.78
N GLN A 82 10.98 -4.45 -23.51
CA GLN A 82 11.27 -5.80 -23.04
C GLN A 82 12.58 -5.76 -22.28
N LEU A 83 12.51 -5.83 -20.96
CA LEU A 83 13.66 -6.02 -20.10
C LEU A 83 13.76 -7.51 -19.76
N GLN A 84 14.95 -8.09 -19.93
CA GLN A 84 15.21 -9.49 -19.58
C GLN A 84 15.01 -9.73 -18.08
N GLU A 85 15.49 -8.78 -17.27
CA GLU A 85 15.21 -8.72 -15.83
C GLU A 85 14.72 -7.32 -15.48
N LEU A 86 13.68 -7.25 -14.64
CA LEU A 86 13.11 -5.98 -14.22
C LEU A 86 13.94 -5.41 -13.05
N PRO A 87 14.49 -4.18 -13.17
CA PRO A 87 15.25 -3.59 -12.08
C PRO A 87 14.43 -3.48 -10.78
N PRO A 88 15.08 -3.51 -9.61
CA PRO A 88 14.41 -3.25 -8.35
C PRO A 88 13.69 -1.90 -8.38
N ARG A 89 12.42 -1.87 -7.93
CA ARG A 89 11.61 -0.65 -7.84
C ARG A 89 11.46 0.12 -9.17
N TYR A 90 11.52 -0.57 -10.30
CA TYR A 90 11.43 0.04 -11.63
C TYR A 90 10.15 0.87 -11.80
N TYR A 91 8.98 0.28 -11.55
CA TYR A 91 7.71 1.01 -11.69
C TYR A 91 7.52 2.10 -10.64
N GLN A 92 8.06 1.91 -9.43
CA GLN A 92 8.07 2.96 -8.41
C GLN A 92 8.82 4.20 -8.89
N ARG A 93 10.00 4.03 -9.51
CA ARG A 93 10.80 5.13 -10.06
C ARG A 93 10.08 5.85 -11.20
N ILE A 94 9.38 5.11 -12.06
CA ILE A 94 8.54 5.70 -13.11
C ILE A 94 7.42 6.54 -12.49
N TYR A 95 6.73 5.99 -11.49
CA TYR A 95 5.62 6.66 -10.84
C TYR A 95 6.06 7.98 -10.20
N THR A 96 7.14 7.96 -9.42
CA THR A 96 7.63 9.15 -8.69
C THR A 96 8.26 10.18 -9.60
N GLY A 97 9.07 9.76 -10.59
CA GLY A 97 9.76 10.67 -11.49
C GLY A 97 8.88 11.22 -12.62
N ASN A 98 7.83 10.48 -13.01
CA ASN A 98 7.02 10.72 -14.19
C ASN A 98 7.84 11.12 -15.45
N PRO A 99 8.92 10.39 -15.78
CA PRO A 99 9.88 10.84 -16.80
C PRO A 99 9.29 10.85 -18.22
N TYR A 100 8.31 10.00 -18.49
CA TYR A 100 7.68 9.86 -19.81
C TYR A 100 6.38 10.67 -19.96
N GLY A 101 5.89 11.26 -18.87
CA GLY A 101 4.59 11.95 -18.82
C GLY A 101 4.63 13.46 -19.02
N ARG A 102 5.79 14.05 -19.34
CA ARG A 102 5.94 15.50 -19.54
C ARG A 102 7.10 15.84 -20.45
N ASN A 103 7.08 17.03 -21.05
CA ASN A 103 8.24 17.59 -21.72
C ASN A 103 9.33 17.90 -20.68
N LEU A 104 10.54 17.37 -20.89
CA LEU A 104 11.70 17.61 -20.04
C LEU A 104 12.57 18.77 -20.54
N LEU A 105 12.32 19.26 -21.76
CA LEU A 105 13.00 20.41 -22.31
C LEU A 105 12.47 21.70 -21.68
N ARG A 106 13.37 22.48 -21.09
CA ARG A 106 13.06 23.85 -20.68
C ARG A 106 12.89 24.70 -21.94
N ASN A 107 11.78 25.44 -22.03
CA ASN A 107 11.49 26.33 -23.14
C ASN A 107 11.38 25.62 -24.51
N GLY A 108 10.70 24.48 -24.58
CA GLY A 108 10.58 23.70 -25.82
C GLY A 108 9.98 24.45 -27.03
N HIS A 109 9.22 25.52 -26.78
CA HIS A 109 8.61 26.35 -27.83
C HIS A 109 9.28 27.72 -28.03
N GLY A 110 10.27 28.07 -27.21
CA GLY A 110 10.92 29.39 -27.32
C GLY A 110 10.16 30.56 -26.69
N ASP A 111 9.03 30.30 -26.00
CA ASP A 111 8.14 31.31 -25.41
C ASP A 111 8.78 32.13 -24.26
N SER A 112 9.88 31.64 -23.68
CA SER A 112 10.59 32.39 -22.64
C SER A 112 11.26 33.63 -23.25
N PRO A 113 11.04 34.84 -22.69
CA PRO A 113 11.64 36.05 -23.23
C PRO A 113 13.16 35.92 -23.26
N LYS A 114 13.77 36.34 -24.38
CA LYS A 114 15.23 36.36 -24.55
C LYS A 114 15.85 37.17 -23.41
N GLY A 115 16.48 36.49 -22.44
CA GLY A 115 17.22 37.15 -21.35
C GLY A 115 16.82 36.75 -19.93
N ALA A 116 15.81 35.92 -19.71
CA ALA A 116 15.51 35.39 -18.37
C ALA A 116 16.43 34.21 -18.03
N GLN A 117 17.70 34.51 -17.75
CA GLN A 117 18.60 33.61 -17.05
C GLN A 117 18.60 34.02 -15.57
N THR A 118 17.92 33.23 -14.73
CA THR A 118 18.11 33.20 -13.27
C THR A 118 18.75 31.87 -12.91
#